data_AF-A0A5K1K8J6-F1
#
_entry.id   AF-A0A5K1K8J6-F1
#
_cell.length_a   1.000
_cell.length_b   1.000
_cell.length_c   1.000
_cell.angle_alpha   90.00
_cell.angle_beta   90.00
_cell.angle_gamma   90.00
#
_symmetry.space_group_name_H-M   'P 1'
#
loop_
_entity.id
_entity.type
_entity.pdbx_description
1 polymer ?
#
loop_
_entity_poly.entity_id
_entity_poly.type
_entity_poly.pdbx_seq_one_letter_code
_entity_poly.pdbx_strand_id
1 'polypeptide(L)'
;MFGKLAPVAAFLAFAMQPVLGMAVAPRSALDVFVPQITYPTEGVVWTSGETQNVTWDISNAPVNITNGKGLIILRKSGVTTPVILQNGFDILLGSIEVTVPLVVEAADYSIIRSYLLSRIHLCMWLM
;
A
#
# COMPACT_ATOMS: atom_id res chain seq x y z
N MET A 1 23.82 51.12 -66.96
CA MET A 1 24.59 49.86 -67.10
C MET A 1 25.45 49.66 -65.85
N PHE A 2 24.83 49.24 -64.74
CA PHE A 2 25.38 48.98 -63.39
C PHE A 2 24.23 48.28 -62.63
N GLY A 3 24.35 47.20 -61.84
CA GLY A 3 25.43 46.32 -61.36
C GLY A 3 24.78 45.01 -60.88
N LYS A 4 25.42 43.86 -61.08
CA LYS A 4 26.14 43.03 -60.09
C LYS A 4 25.28 42.30 -59.03
N LEU A 5 25.45 40.97 -59.06
CA LEU A 5 24.96 39.87 -58.23
C LEU A 5 25.18 40.03 -56.71
N ALA A 6 24.30 39.44 -55.89
CA ALA A 6 24.66 38.36 -54.94
C ALA A 6 23.45 37.86 -54.11
N PRO A 7 23.46 36.57 -53.69
CA PRO A 7 22.32 35.89 -53.08
C PRO A 7 22.28 36.08 -51.56
N VAL A 8 21.10 36.22 -50.98
CA VAL A 8 20.93 36.17 -49.52
C VAL A 8 20.76 34.71 -49.11
N ALA A 9 21.87 34.08 -48.74
CA ALA A 9 21.86 32.81 -48.03
C ALA A 9 21.47 33.09 -46.57
N ALA A 10 20.25 32.72 -46.18
CA ALA A 10 19.82 32.77 -44.79
C ALA A 10 20.30 31.50 -44.06
N PHE A 11 21.25 31.68 -43.14
CA PHE A 11 21.77 30.64 -42.26
C PHE A 11 20.68 30.14 -41.30
N LEU A 12 20.40 28.84 -41.32
CA LEU A 12 19.62 28.14 -40.30
C LEU A 12 20.45 28.03 -39.01
N ALA A 13 20.19 28.91 -38.03
CA ALA A 13 20.73 28.77 -36.69
C ALA A 13 19.88 27.77 -35.89
N PHE A 14 20.34 26.52 -35.79
CA PHE A 14 19.77 25.52 -34.89
C PHE A 14 20.26 25.82 -33.47
N ALA A 15 19.43 26.51 -32.68
CA ALA A 15 19.73 26.83 -31.29
C ALA A 15 19.77 25.55 -30.44
N MET A 16 20.94 25.25 -29.87
CA MET A 16 21.14 24.16 -28.93
C MET A 16 20.42 24.50 -27.63
N GLN A 17 19.27 23.88 -27.38
CA GLN A 17 18.45 24.16 -26.20
C GLN A 17 19.06 23.48 -24.96
N PRO A 18 19.18 24.17 -23.82
CA PRO A 18 19.54 23.53 -22.56
C PRO A 18 18.36 22.65 -22.11
N VAL A 19 18.61 21.35 -21.94
CA VAL A 19 17.67 20.47 -21.25
C VAL A 19 17.72 20.84 -19.78
N LEU A 20 16.74 21.63 -19.32
CA LEU A 20 16.49 21.85 -17.90
C LEU A 20 16.16 20.48 -17.29
N GLY A 21 17.03 20.01 -16.39
CA GLY A 21 16.78 18.79 -15.63
C GLY A 21 15.46 18.91 -14.89
N MET A 22 14.55 17.96 -15.13
CA MET A 22 13.31 17.87 -14.38
C MET A 22 13.66 17.60 -12.92
N ALA A 23 13.38 18.57 -12.05
CA ALA A 23 13.40 18.33 -10.62
C ALA A 23 12.34 17.28 -10.28
N VAL A 24 12.78 16.13 -9.75
CA VAL A 24 11.87 15.13 -9.20
C VAL A 24 11.31 15.71 -7.90
N ALA A 25 10.02 16.06 -7.90
CA ALA A 25 9.34 16.45 -6.67
C ALA A 25 9.44 15.32 -5.63
N PRO A 26 9.62 15.63 -4.33
CA PRO A 26 9.55 14.61 -3.29
C PRO A 26 8.18 13.92 -3.36
N ARG A 27 8.17 12.58 -3.25
CA ARG A 27 6.91 11.83 -3.16
C ARG A 27 6.11 12.38 -1.98
N SER A 28 4.93 12.94 -2.24
CA SER A 28 3.94 13.20 -1.18
C SER A 28 3.84 11.95 -0.31
N ALA A 29 3.88 12.15 1.01
CA ALA A 29 3.69 11.10 1.99
C ALA A 29 2.49 10.24 1.59
N LEU A 30 2.69 8.93 1.56
CA LEU A 30 1.67 7.97 1.14
C LEU A 30 0.40 8.20 1.97
N ASP A 31 -0.69 8.45 1.27
CA ASP A 31 -2.05 8.57 1.82
C ASP A 31 -2.48 7.27 2.54
N VAL A 32 -1.90 6.15 2.13
CA VAL A 32 -2.20 4.80 2.59
C VAL A 32 -0.99 4.22 3.31
N PHE A 33 -1.17 3.88 4.59
CA PHE A 33 -0.17 3.16 5.40
C PHE A 33 -0.54 1.68 5.51
N VAL A 34 0.43 0.80 5.25
CA VAL A 34 0.25 -0.66 5.30
C VAL A 34 1.24 -1.27 6.29
N PRO A 35 0.89 -1.41 7.57
CA PRO A 35 1.79 -2.01 8.56
C PRO A 35 1.99 -3.51 8.29
N GLN A 36 3.22 -3.99 8.51
CA GLN A 36 3.56 -5.40 8.37
C GLN A 36 3.14 -6.16 9.63
N ILE A 37 2.40 -7.26 9.47
CA ILE A 37 2.04 -8.14 10.59
C ILE A 37 3.31 -8.85 11.07
N THR A 38 3.58 -8.76 12.37
CA THR A 38 4.73 -9.41 13.02
C THR A 38 4.32 -10.65 13.82
N TYR A 39 3.04 -10.78 14.19
CA TYR A 39 2.48 -11.98 14.80
C TYR A 39 1.02 -12.20 14.36
N PRO A 40 0.58 -13.44 14.10
CA PRO A 40 1.31 -14.71 14.28
C PRO A 40 2.41 -14.91 13.24
N THR A 41 3.45 -15.65 13.63
CA THR A 41 4.45 -16.19 12.69
C THR A 41 3.97 -17.51 12.08
N GLU A 42 4.66 -17.99 11.05
CA GLU A 42 4.37 -19.29 10.46
C GLU A 42 4.47 -20.42 11.50
N GLY A 43 3.54 -21.36 11.46
CA GLY A 43 3.53 -22.53 12.34
C GLY A 43 2.84 -22.32 13.71
N VAL A 44 2.33 -21.12 14.00
CA VAL A 44 1.51 -20.89 15.20
C VAL A 44 0.20 -21.68 15.11
N VAL A 45 -0.09 -22.48 16.13
CA VAL A 45 -1.34 -23.24 16.23
C VAL A 45 -2.43 -22.36 16.83
N TRP A 46 -3.59 -22.33 16.17
CA TRP A 46 -4.74 -21.55 16.61
C TRP A 46 -5.76 -22.47 17.31
N THR A 47 -5.94 -22.27 18.62
CA THR A 47 -6.91 -23.03 19.44
C THR A 47 -8.25 -22.31 19.51
N SER A 48 -9.34 -23.04 19.31
CA SER A 48 -10.71 -22.48 19.35
C SER A 48 -11.02 -21.82 20.70
N GLY A 49 -11.60 -20.61 20.66
CA GLY A 49 -12.01 -19.88 21.86
C GLY A 49 -10.87 -19.17 22.60
N GLU A 50 -9.62 -19.37 22.17
CA GLU A 50 -8.48 -18.67 22.75
C GLU A 50 -8.45 -17.19 22.31
N THR A 51 -7.94 -16.32 23.17
CA THR A 51 -7.64 -14.93 22.79
C THR A 51 -6.20 -14.86 22.34
N GLN A 52 -5.99 -14.48 21.09
CA GLN A 52 -4.67 -14.31 20.48
C GLN A 52 -4.39 -12.82 20.28
N ASN A 53 -3.16 -12.39 20.58
CA ASN A 53 -2.74 -11.02 20.33
C ASN A 53 -2.14 -10.90 18.94
N VAL A 54 -2.74 -10.12 18.06
CA VAL A 54 -2.24 -9.88 16.71
C VAL A 54 -1.37 -8.63 16.73
N THR A 55 -0.11 -8.71 16.29
CA THR A 55 0.82 -7.58 16.34
C THR A 55 1.32 -7.19 14.97
N TRP A 56 1.67 -5.92 14.81
CA TRP A 56 2.22 -5.38 13.58
C TRP A 56 3.17 -4.22 13.86
N ASP A 57 4.07 -3.96 12.92
CA ASP A 57 5.04 -2.88 13.02
C ASP A 57 4.42 -1.53 12.64
N ILE A 58 4.66 -0.53 13.48
CA ILE A 58 4.23 0.86 13.31
C ILE A 58 5.41 1.84 13.19
N SER A 59 6.66 1.36 13.22
CA SER A 59 7.84 2.23 13.24
C SER A 59 7.94 3.15 12.02
N ASN A 60 7.32 2.75 10.91
CA ASN A 60 7.31 3.47 9.63
C ASN A 60 5.99 4.19 9.35
N ALA A 61 5.16 4.43 10.37
CA ALA A 61 3.89 5.12 10.21
C ALA A 61 4.08 6.61 9.83
N PRO A 62 3.44 7.11 8.76
CA PRO A 62 3.51 8.53 8.41
C PRO A 62 2.61 9.37 9.33
N VAL A 63 2.89 10.67 9.41
CA VAL A 63 2.12 11.62 10.25
C VAL A 63 0.68 11.78 9.77
N ASN A 64 0.46 11.72 8.45
CA ASN A 64 -0.88 11.82 7.85
C ASN A 64 -1.27 10.47 7.25
N ILE A 65 -2.41 9.92 7.68
CA ILE A 65 -2.97 8.65 7.21
C ILE A 65 -4.45 8.87 6.94
N THR A 66 -4.92 8.57 5.72
CA THR A 66 -6.37 8.62 5.41
C THR A 66 -7.06 7.28 5.54
N ASN A 67 -6.30 6.18 5.59
CA ASN A 67 -6.81 4.82 5.73
C ASN A 67 -6.39 4.19 7.08
N GLY A 68 -6.71 4.88 8.18
CA GLY A 68 -6.30 4.47 9.53
C GLY A 68 -7.08 3.28 10.12
N LYS A 69 -8.05 2.70 9.38
CA LYS A 69 -8.93 1.65 9.88
C LYS A 69 -8.54 0.28 9.32
N GLY A 70 -8.41 -0.69 10.23
CA GLY A 70 -7.98 -2.04 9.92
C GLY A 70 -9.13 -3.05 9.88
N LEU A 71 -8.91 -4.14 9.14
CA LEU A 71 -9.74 -5.34 9.11
C LEU A 71 -8.82 -6.57 9.16
N ILE A 72 -9.07 -7.48 10.10
CA ILE A 72 -8.35 -8.74 10.29
C ILE A 72 -9.27 -9.88 9.86
N ILE A 73 -8.80 -10.66 8.87
CA ILE A 73 -9.52 -11.82 8.33
C ILE A 73 -8.66 -13.06 8.53
N LEU A 74 -9.31 -14.15 8.94
CA LEU A 74 -8.67 -15.46 9.08
C LEU A 74 -8.41 -16.08 7.70
N ARG A 75 -7.21 -16.60 7.50
CA ARG A 75 -6.83 -17.42 6.34
C ARG A 75 -6.46 -18.83 6.80
N LYS A 76 -6.67 -19.80 5.92
CA LYS A 76 -6.26 -21.19 6.12
C LYS A 76 -5.59 -21.72 4.85
N SER A 77 -4.41 -22.32 5.00
CA SER A 77 -3.61 -22.85 3.88
C SER A 77 -3.41 -21.83 2.73
N GLY A 78 -3.27 -20.54 3.05
CA GLY A 78 -3.16 -19.48 2.05
C GLY A 78 -4.48 -19.06 1.38
N VAL A 79 -5.64 -19.56 1.81
CA VAL A 79 -6.95 -19.15 1.29
C VAL A 79 -7.64 -18.21 2.27
N THR A 80 -8.19 -17.10 1.76
CA THR A 80 -8.98 -16.16 2.56
C THR A 80 -10.36 -16.74 2.85
N THR A 81 -10.69 -16.83 4.14
CA THR A 81 -12.00 -17.29 4.59
C THR A 81 -12.97 -16.10 4.72
N PRO A 82 -14.29 -16.31 4.79
CA PRO A 82 -15.24 -15.23 5.09
C PRO A 82 -15.24 -14.81 6.57
N VAL A 83 -14.31 -15.30 7.38
CA VAL A 83 -14.31 -15.11 8.84
C VAL A 83 -13.51 -13.86 9.21
N ILE A 84 -14.25 -12.84 9.65
CA ILE A 84 -13.70 -11.59 10.17
C ILE A 84 -13.44 -11.74 11.66
N LEU A 85 -12.20 -11.50 12.09
CA LEU A 85 -11.80 -11.58 13.51
C LEU A 85 -11.96 -10.23 14.22
N GLN A 86 -11.59 -9.15 13.52
CA GLN A 86 -11.71 -7.77 14.02
C GLN A 86 -11.86 -6.79 12.86
N ASN A 87 -12.57 -5.68 13.10
CA ASN A 87 -12.84 -4.66 12.08
C ASN A 87 -12.97 -3.27 12.70
N GLY A 88 -12.55 -2.24 11.96
CA GLY A 88 -12.74 -0.83 12.31
C GLY A 88 -11.81 -0.31 13.41
N PHE A 89 -10.81 -1.09 13.81
CA PHE A 89 -9.81 -0.68 14.79
C PHE A 89 -8.77 0.26 14.16
N ASP A 90 -8.10 1.04 15.01
CA ASP A 90 -7.02 1.92 14.57
C ASP A 90 -5.74 1.12 14.30
N ILE A 91 -5.19 1.26 13.09
CA ILE A 91 -3.96 0.56 12.71
C ILE A 91 -2.72 1.11 13.42
N LEU A 92 -2.81 2.21 14.15
CA LEU A 92 -1.70 2.76 14.92
C LEU A 92 -1.56 2.14 16.32
N LEU A 93 -2.47 1.24 16.71
CA LEU A 93 -2.37 0.53 18.00
C LEU A 93 -1.15 -0.40 18.10
N GLY A 94 -0.60 -0.86 16.98
CA GLY A 94 0.51 -1.83 16.93
C GLY A 94 0.11 -3.26 17.32
N SER A 95 -1.01 -3.43 18.02
CA SER A 95 -1.55 -4.73 18.38
C SER A 95 -3.04 -4.68 18.68
N ILE A 96 -3.71 -5.84 18.58
CA ILE A 96 -5.09 -6.02 19.03
C ILE A 96 -5.33 -7.48 19.42
N GLU A 97 -6.09 -7.68 20.48
CA GLU A 97 -6.57 -9.01 20.87
C GLU A 97 -7.76 -9.44 20.01
N VAL A 98 -7.71 -10.68 19.54
CA VAL A 98 -8.78 -11.29 18.76
C VAL A 98 -9.15 -12.64 19.36
N THR A 99 -10.43 -12.97 19.36
CA THR A 99 -10.89 -14.30 19.77
C THR A 99 -10.84 -15.24 18.58
N VAL A 100 -10.20 -16.40 18.76
CA VAL A 100 -10.15 -17.45 17.77
C VAL A 100 -11.53 -18.09 17.66
N PRO A 101 -12.16 -18.10 16.47
CA PRO A 101 -13.47 -18.71 16.27
C PRO A 101 -13.35 -20.24 16.35
N LEU A 102 -14.48 -20.94 16.29
CA LEU A 102 -14.45 -22.40 16.25
C LEU A 102 -13.76 -22.88 14.96
N VAL A 103 -12.59 -23.46 15.10
CA VAL A 103 -11.73 -23.97 14.04
C VAL A 103 -11.15 -25.33 14.42
N VAL A 104 -10.79 -26.13 13.42
CA VAL A 104 -9.97 -27.32 13.64
C VAL A 104 -8.56 -26.85 13.93
N GLU A 105 -7.99 -27.25 15.07
CA GLU A 105 -6.61 -26.92 15.44
C GLU A 105 -5.64 -27.28 14.32
N ALA A 106 -4.91 -26.28 13.84
CA ALA A 106 -3.89 -26.43 12.81
C ALA A 106 -2.89 -25.28 12.86
N ALA A 107 -1.76 -25.47 12.20
CA ALA A 107 -0.64 -24.51 12.15
C ALA A 107 -0.60 -23.70 10.84
N ASP A 108 -1.56 -23.93 9.94
CA ASP A 108 -1.65 -23.32 8.61
C ASP A 108 -2.62 -22.12 8.57
N TYR A 109 -2.98 -21.63 9.75
CA TYR A 109 -3.72 -20.38 9.90
C TYR A 109 -2.79 -19.19 9.74
N SER A 110 -3.28 -18.17 9.03
CA SER A 110 -2.59 -16.90 8.87
C SER A 110 -3.60 -15.77 8.90
N ILE A 111 -3.11 -14.55 9.06
CA ILE A 111 -3.96 -13.36 9.06
C ILE A 111 -3.68 -12.58 7.80
N ILE A 112 -4.74 -12.09 7.16
CA ILE A 112 -4.64 -11.00 6.20
C ILE A 112 -5.28 -9.75 6.75
N ARG A 113 -4.57 -8.65 6.51
CA ARG A 113 -5.12 -7.32 6.69
C ARG A 113 -5.74 -6.87 5.39
N SER A 114 -7.03 -6.58 5.43
CA SER A 114 -7.72 -5.90 4.34
C SER A 114 -8.00 -4.46 4.78
N TYR A 115 -8.06 -3.54 3.82
CA TYR A 115 -8.43 -2.16 4.09
C TYR A 115 -9.72 -1.86 3.35
N LEU A 116 -10.75 -1.48 4.10
CA LEU A 116 -11.91 -0.82 3.53
C LEU A 116 -11.42 0.56 3.07
N LEU A 117 -10.97 0.64 1.81
CA LEU A 117 -10.83 1.90 1.11
C LEU A 117 -12.19 2.61 1.24
N SER A 118 -12.25 3.63 2.08
CA SER A 118 -13.42 4.48 2.23
C SER A 118 -13.61 5.25 0.92
N ARG A 119 -14.33 4.62 -0.01
CA ARG A 119 -14.92 5.14 -1.26
C ARG A 119 -13.97 5.94 -2.18
N ILE A 120 -13.60 5.33 -3.32
CA ILE A 120 -13.81 5.84 -4.71
C ILE A 120 -13.11 4.95 -5.76
N HIS A 121 -12.14 4.11 -5.40
CA HIS A 121 -11.34 3.36 -6.39
C HIS A 121 -11.79 1.90 -6.64
N LEU A 122 -13.09 1.60 -6.59
CA LEU A 122 -13.58 0.26 -6.96
C LEU A 122 -13.58 -0.01 -8.49
N CYS A 123 -12.95 0.85 -9.31
CA CYS A 123 -13.02 0.76 -10.77
C CYS A 123 -11.68 0.53 -11.50
N MET A 124 -10.55 0.32 -10.81
CA MET A 124 -9.23 0.29 -11.49
C MET A 124 -8.39 -0.96 -11.26
N TRP A 125 -9.02 -2.12 -11.06
CA TRP A 125 -8.33 -3.42 -11.10
C TRP A 125 -9.15 -4.53 -11.79
N LEU A 126 -10.13 -4.16 -12.62
CA LEU A 126 -10.78 -5.04 -13.59
C LEU A 126 -10.46 -4.51 -14.99
N MET A 127 -9.21 -4.67 -15.41
CA MET A 127 -8.79 -4.68 -16.81
C MET A 127 -7.52 -5.52 -16.96
#